data_AF-A0A371I5L5-F1
#
_entry.id   AF-A0A371I5L5-F1
#
_cell.length_a   1.000
_cell.length_b   1.000
_cell.length_c   1.000
_cell.angle_alpha   90.00
_cell.angle_beta   90.00
_cell.angle_gamma   90.00
#
_symmetry.space_group_name_H-M   'P 1'
#
loop_
_entity.id
_entity.type
_entity.pdbx_description
1 polymer ?
#
loop_
_entity_poly.entity_id
_entity_poly.type
_entity_poly.pdbx_seq_one_letter_code
_entity_poly.pdbx_strand_id
1 'polypeptide(L)'
;MRSDNGRKRTTGGSCGSPQVERGRMRRRIAQAPRYNLFALVEARGKADEAESQLEELRETLEGWKRRFQDIVDEAETQVRAATADAQFWNDRYIKLAWLANLALMNIPRRLRAAEDMVEPTRTPREIKEFLEQCRKLYDRMKELSAPP
;
A
#
# COMPACT_ATOMS: atom_id res chain seq x y z
N MET A 1 -92.70 21.87 20.99
CA MET A 1 -93.10 22.48 19.70
C MET A 1 -92.18 21.96 18.61
N ARG A 2 -92.78 21.39 17.54
CA ARG A 2 -92.24 21.13 16.17
C ARG A 2 -91.03 20.16 16.09
N SER A 3 -91.21 18.94 15.57
CA SER A 3 -91.18 18.57 14.13
C SER A 3 -89.90 19.08 13.44
N ASP A 4 -89.12 18.30 12.70
CA ASP A 4 -89.58 17.38 11.67
C ASP A 4 -88.44 16.51 11.10
N ASN A 5 -88.81 15.30 10.68
CA ASN A 5 -88.33 14.52 9.53
C ASN A 5 -86.84 14.17 9.30
N GLY A 6 -86.60 12.86 9.41
CA GLY A 6 -85.40 12.19 8.95
C GLY A 6 -85.26 12.08 7.43
N ARG A 7 -84.03 11.79 7.01
CA ARG A 7 -83.73 11.23 5.68
C ARG A 7 -82.46 10.38 5.76
N LYS A 8 -82.62 9.13 6.21
CA LYS A 8 -81.57 8.10 6.07
C LYS A 8 -81.47 7.71 4.59
N ARG A 9 -80.39 8.11 3.92
CA ARG A 9 -80.01 7.56 2.60
C ARG A 9 -79.17 6.31 2.85
N THR A 10 -79.82 5.14 2.84
CA THR A 10 -79.12 3.87 2.73
C THR A 10 -78.67 3.68 1.28
N THR A 11 -77.36 3.70 1.09
CA THR A 11 -76.58 2.89 0.13
C THR A 11 -77.39 2.23 -0.99
N GLY A 12 -77.52 2.94 -2.12
CA GLY A 12 -77.83 2.33 -3.40
C GLY A 12 -76.62 1.54 -3.90
N GLY A 13 -76.52 0.28 -3.48
CA GLY A 13 -75.67 -0.71 -4.13
C GLY A 13 -76.17 -0.88 -5.57
N SER A 14 -75.48 -0.24 -6.51
CA SER A 14 -75.74 -0.39 -7.94
C SER A 14 -75.36 -1.82 -8.35
N CYS A 15 -76.37 -2.70 -8.42
CA CYS A 15 -76.26 -3.98 -9.11
C CYS A 15 -76.07 -3.69 -10.60
N GLY A 16 -74.81 -3.57 -11.03
CA GLY A 16 -74.46 -3.45 -12.44
C GLY A 16 -75.03 -4.65 -13.20
N SER A 17 -75.75 -4.38 -14.28
CA SER A 17 -76.34 -5.44 -15.11
C SER A 17 -75.27 -6.47 -15.52
N PRO A 18 -75.55 -7.79 -15.45
CA PRO A 18 -74.57 -8.84 -15.73
C PRO A 18 -73.87 -8.71 -17.11
N GLN A 19 -74.50 -8.03 -18.07
CA GLN A 19 -73.92 -7.73 -19.38
C GLN A 19 -72.81 -6.66 -19.33
N VAL A 20 -72.93 -5.66 -18.46
CA VAL A 20 -71.92 -4.59 -18.29
C VAL A 20 -70.69 -5.11 -17.57
N GLU A 21 -70.87 -5.98 -16.57
CA GLU A 21 -69.76 -6.67 -15.90
C GLU A 21 -69.04 -7.64 -16.83
N ARG A 22 -69.77 -8.43 -17.64
CA ARG A 22 -69.16 -9.28 -18.68
C ARG A 22 -68.36 -8.47 -19.70
N GLY A 23 -68.86 -7.31 -20.12
CA GLY A 23 -68.15 -6.40 -21.03
C GLY A 23 -66.88 -5.79 -20.42
N ARG A 24 -66.87 -5.52 -19.11
CA ARG A 24 -65.67 -5.06 -18.38
C ARG A 24 -64.66 -6.19 -18.15
N MET A 25 -65.13 -7.38 -17.79
CA MET A 25 -64.29 -8.57 -17.63
C MET A 25 -63.61 -8.95 -18.94
N ARG A 26 -64.32 -8.94 -20.07
CA ARG A 26 -63.74 -9.18 -21.41
C ARG A 26 -62.67 -8.16 -21.79
N ARG A 27 -62.88 -6.87 -21.47
CA ARG A 27 -61.86 -5.83 -21.70
C ARG A 27 -60.62 -6.03 -20.84
N ARG A 28 -60.78 -6.42 -19.58
CA ARG A 28 -59.66 -6.76 -18.69
C ARG A 28 -58.88 -7.97 -19.18
N ILE A 29 -59.57 -9.03 -19.61
CA ILE A 29 -58.93 -10.23 -20.19
C ILE A 29 -58.18 -9.87 -21.49
N ALA A 30 -58.76 -9.00 -22.34
CA ALA A 30 -58.11 -8.57 -23.57
C ALA A 30 -56.91 -7.62 -23.33
N GLN A 31 -56.88 -6.89 -22.22
CA GLN A 31 -55.78 -5.96 -21.88
C GLN A 31 -54.67 -6.61 -21.04
N ALA A 32 -54.95 -7.68 -20.29
CA ALA A 32 -53.98 -8.37 -19.44
C ALA A 32 -52.70 -8.84 -20.18
N PRO A 33 -52.77 -9.39 -21.41
CA PRO A 33 -51.58 -9.77 -22.16
C PRO A 33 -50.67 -8.59 -22.50
N ARG A 34 -51.24 -7.40 -22.74
CA ARG A 34 -50.47 -6.18 -23.05
C ARG A 34 -49.72 -5.64 -21.84
N TYR A 35 -50.36 -5.63 -20.67
CA TYR A 35 -49.71 -5.23 -19.42
C TYR A 35 -48.60 -6.22 -19.03
N ASN A 36 -48.83 -7.51 -19.20
CA ASN A 36 -47.81 -8.54 -18.94
C ASN A 36 -46.60 -8.39 -19.89
N LEU A 37 -46.84 -8.13 -21.18
CA LEU A 37 -45.76 -7.90 -22.15
C LEU A 37 -44.94 -6.65 -21.81
N PHE A 38 -45.61 -5.54 -21.43
CA PHE A 38 -44.93 -4.32 -21.03
C PHE A 38 -44.03 -4.55 -19.79
N ALA A 39 -44.55 -5.24 -18.77
CA ALA A 39 -43.77 -5.58 -17.58
C ALA A 39 -42.56 -6.47 -17.90
N LEU A 40 -42.69 -7.41 -18.84
CA LEU A 40 -41.58 -8.25 -19.29
C LEU A 40 -40.51 -7.44 -20.03
N VAL A 41 -40.90 -6.48 -20.87
CA VAL A 41 -39.97 -5.60 -21.59
C VAL A 41 -39.22 -4.68 -20.61
N GLU A 42 -39.92 -4.13 -19.63
CA GLU A 42 -39.31 -3.31 -18.58
C GLU A 42 -38.34 -4.12 -17.71
N ALA A 43 -38.75 -5.33 -17.29
CA ALA A 43 -37.88 -6.23 -16.54
C ALA A 43 -36.64 -6.63 -17.34
N ARG A 44 -36.78 -6.85 -18.65
CA ARG A 44 -35.65 -7.13 -19.54
C ARG A 44 -34.71 -5.93 -19.64
N GLY A 45 -35.22 -4.72 -19.87
CA GLY A 45 -34.37 -3.53 -19.93
C GLY A 45 -33.58 -3.31 -18.63
N LYS A 46 -34.20 -3.55 -17.47
CA LYS A 46 -33.52 -3.50 -16.17
C LYS A 46 -32.47 -4.59 -16.00
N ALA A 47 -32.72 -5.79 -16.52
CA ALA A 47 -31.74 -6.89 -16.51
C ALA A 47 -30.54 -6.57 -17.40
N ASP A 48 -30.77 -6.05 -18.61
CA ASP A 48 -29.73 -5.66 -19.56
C ASP A 48 -28.87 -4.50 -18.98
N GLU A 49 -29.48 -3.53 -18.29
CA GLU A 49 -28.77 -2.46 -17.59
C GLU A 49 -27.91 -2.99 -16.43
N ALA A 50 -28.46 -3.89 -15.62
CA ALA A 50 -27.71 -4.52 -14.53
C ALA A 50 -26.54 -5.35 -15.05
N GLU A 51 -26.70 -6.05 -16.17
CA GLU A 51 -25.62 -6.80 -16.82
C GLU A 51 -24.50 -5.87 -17.31
N SER A 52 -24.85 -4.74 -17.92
CA SER A 52 -23.87 -3.72 -18.33
C SER A 52 -23.08 -3.16 -17.13
N GLN A 53 -23.76 -2.87 -16.02
CA GLN A 53 -23.10 -2.39 -14.80
C GLN A 53 -22.18 -3.45 -14.19
N LEU A 54 -22.59 -4.73 -14.21
CA LEU A 54 -21.75 -5.83 -13.73
C LEU A 54 -20.49 -5.98 -14.58
N GLU A 55 -20.58 -5.79 -15.89
CA GLU A 55 -19.40 -5.88 -16.76
C GLU A 55 -18.44 -4.71 -16.53
N GLU A 56 -18.93 -3.48 -16.37
CA GLU A 56 -18.10 -2.33 -16.00
C GLU A 56 -17.41 -2.55 -14.63
N LEU A 57 -18.13 -3.08 -13.65
CA LEU A 57 -17.54 -3.43 -12.35
C LEU A 57 -16.48 -4.53 -12.45
N ARG A 58 -16.65 -5.50 -13.35
CA ARG A 58 -15.62 -6.52 -13.60
C ARG A 58 -14.38 -5.94 -14.26
N GLU A 59 -14.54 -5.10 -15.27
CA GLU A 59 -13.42 -4.45 -15.94
C GLU A 59 -12.63 -3.57 -14.98
N THR A 60 -13.33 -2.77 -14.16
CA THR A 60 -12.70 -1.94 -13.14
C THR A 60 -11.98 -2.78 -12.09
N LEU A 61 -12.59 -3.87 -11.60
CA LEU A 61 -11.96 -4.79 -10.65
C LEU A 61 -10.68 -5.41 -11.22
N GLU A 62 -10.69 -5.87 -12.47
CA GLU A 62 -9.51 -6.46 -13.10
C GLU A 62 -8.44 -5.39 -13.41
N GLY A 63 -8.87 -4.15 -13.66
CA GLY A 63 -7.98 -2.98 -13.73
C GLY A 63 -7.29 -2.70 -12.40
N TRP A 64 -8.04 -2.69 -11.29
CA TRP A 64 -7.49 -2.50 -9.95
C TRP A 64 -6.53 -3.62 -9.55
N LYS A 65 -6.91 -4.87 -9.83
CA LYS A 65 -6.08 -6.06 -9.54
C LYS A 65 -4.72 -5.97 -10.23
N ARG A 66 -4.69 -5.58 -11.51
CA ARG A 66 -3.43 -5.36 -12.25
C ARG A 66 -2.58 -4.27 -11.60
N ARG A 67 -3.16 -3.11 -11.28
CA ARG A 67 -2.41 -2.01 -10.63
C ARG A 67 -1.85 -2.42 -9.27
N PHE A 68 -2.60 -3.17 -8.47
CA PHE A 68 -2.11 -3.67 -7.20
C PHE A 68 -0.95 -4.66 -7.40
N GLN A 69 -1.04 -5.53 -8.41
CA GLN A 69 0.06 -6.45 -8.73
C GLN A 69 1.31 -5.68 -9.15
N ASP A 70 1.18 -4.68 -10.04
CA ASP A 70 2.31 -3.85 -10.48
C ASP A 70 3.00 -3.14 -9.29
N ILE A 71 2.21 -2.62 -8.34
CA ILE A 71 2.73 -1.97 -7.11
C ILE A 71 3.48 -3.00 -6.24
N VAL A 72 2.94 -4.21 -6.08
CA VAL A 72 3.58 -5.27 -5.29
C VAL A 72 4.90 -5.70 -5.94
N ASP A 73 4.92 -5.89 -7.26
CA ASP A 73 6.10 -6.33 -8.00
C ASP A 73 7.21 -5.27 -7.96
N GLU A 74 6.85 -4.00 -8.10
CA GLU A 74 7.77 -2.87 -7.97
C GLU A 74 8.33 -2.76 -6.54
N ALA A 75 7.47 -2.86 -5.53
CA ALA A 75 7.90 -2.83 -4.13
C ALA A 75 8.83 -4.00 -3.80
N GLU A 76 8.55 -5.21 -4.32
CA GLU A 76 9.40 -6.37 -4.14
C GLU A 76 10.78 -6.16 -4.79
N THR A 77 10.81 -5.59 -5.99
CA THR A 77 12.05 -5.25 -6.70
C THR A 77 12.88 -4.25 -5.91
N GLN A 78 12.26 -3.19 -5.39
CA GLN A 78 12.93 -2.20 -4.55
C GLN A 78 13.47 -2.80 -3.25
N VAL A 79 12.70 -3.65 -2.58
CA VAL A 79 13.15 -4.33 -1.35
C VAL A 79 14.34 -5.23 -1.62
N ARG A 80 14.32 -5.98 -2.73
CA ARG A 80 15.44 -6.84 -3.13
C ARG A 80 16.70 -6.02 -3.42
N ALA A 81 16.57 -4.91 -4.16
CA ALA A 81 17.69 -4.00 -4.44
C ALA A 81 18.26 -3.39 -3.15
N ALA A 82 17.41 -2.85 -2.27
CA ALA A 82 17.82 -2.28 -1.00
C ALA A 82 18.49 -3.32 -0.08
N THR A 83 18.00 -4.57 -0.10
CA THR A 83 18.60 -5.67 0.67
C THR A 83 19.99 -6.02 0.14
N ALA A 84 20.16 -6.10 -1.18
CA ALA A 84 21.46 -6.37 -1.79
C ALA A 84 22.46 -5.25 -1.48
N ASP A 85 22.03 -3.99 -1.59
CA ASP A 85 22.86 -2.83 -1.24
C ASP A 85 23.25 -2.84 0.25
N ALA A 86 22.29 -3.13 1.13
CA ALA A 86 22.55 -3.23 2.57
C ALA A 86 23.58 -4.30 2.89
N GLN A 87 23.47 -5.49 2.28
CA GLN A 87 24.44 -6.59 2.44
C GLN A 87 25.82 -6.20 1.91
N PHE A 88 25.87 -5.59 0.73
CA PHE A 88 27.11 -5.12 0.12
C PHE A 88 27.85 -4.12 1.01
N TRP A 89 27.14 -3.11 1.52
CA TRP A 89 27.73 -2.12 2.40
C TRP A 89 28.11 -2.71 3.76
N ASN A 90 27.29 -3.59 4.33
CA ASN A 90 27.58 -4.25 5.61
C ASN A 90 28.91 -5.02 5.55
N ASP A 91 29.12 -5.87 4.53
CA ASP A 91 30.37 -6.61 4.34
C ASP A 91 31.58 -5.66 4.25
N ARG A 92 31.45 -4.56 3.49
CA ARG A 92 32.53 -3.57 3.35
C ARG A 92 32.82 -2.82 4.63
N TYR A 93 31.79 -2.42 5.38
CA TYR A 93 31.98 -1.77 6.67
C TYR A 93 32.64 -2.71 7.68
N ILE A 94 32.27 -3.99 7.70
CA ILE A 94 32.94 -5.00 8.54
C ILE A 94 34.42 -5.11 8.16
N LYS A 95 34.74 -5.24 6.86
CA LYS A 95 36.12 -5.33 6.39
C LYS A 95 36.93 -4.07 6.73
N LEU A 96 36.34 -2.89 6.55
CA LEU A 96 36.99 -1.62 6.91
C LEU A 96 37.22 -1.51 8.42
N ALA A 97 36.22 -1.85 9.24
CA ALA A 97 36.35 -1.85 10.69
C ALA A 97 37.45 -2.83 11.15
N TRP A 98 37.50 -4.03 10.54
CA TRP A 98 38.55 -5.00 10.82
C TRP A 98 39.95 -4.48 10.45
N LEU A 99 40.11 -3.90 9.25
CA LEU A 99 41.39 -3.32 8.81
C LEU A 99 41.80 -2.14 9.69
N ALA A 100 40.86 -1.26 10.06
CA ALA A 100 41.11 -0.13 10.94
C ALA A 100 41.57 -0.61 12.33
N ASN A 101 40.85 -1.57 12.93
CA ASN A 101 41.22 -2.16 14.21
C ASN A 101 42.60 -2.84 14.16
N LEU A 102 42.89 -3.55 13.06
CA LEU A 102 44.19 -4.16 12.84
C LEU A 102 45.30 -3.10 12.74
N ALA A 103 45.06 -2.02 12.02
CA ALA A 103 46.01 -0.91 11.91
C ALA A 103 46.25 -0.22 13.26
N LEU A 104 45.19 0.02 14.03
CA LEU A 104 45.27 0.60 15.38
C LEU A 104 46.11 -0.26 16.35
N MET A 105 46.09 -1.58 16.20
CA MET A 105 46.95 -2.48 16.99
C MET A 105 48.39 -2.55 16.47
N ASN A 106 48.57 -2.60 15.14
CA ASN A 106 49.88 -2.86 14.54
C ASN A 106 50.77 -1.62 14.48
N ILE A 107 50.21 -0.43 14.21
CA ILE A 107 50.99 0.81 14.10
C ILE A 107 51.77 1.09 15.40
N PRO A 108 51.16 1.06 16.60
CA PRO A 108 51.90 1.32 17.85
C PRO A 108 52.97 0.29 18.14
N ARG A 109 52.70 -0.98 17.82
CA ARG A 109 53.68 -2.06 18.03
C ARG A 109 54.91 -1.86 17.14
N ARG A 110 54.69 -1.54 15.87
CA ARG A 110 55.76 -1.28 14.90
C ARG A 110 56.52 0.01 15.22
N LEU A 111 55.81 1.04 15.69
CA LEU A 111 56.43 2.29 16.14
C LEU A 111 57.36 2.04 17.33
N ARG A 112 56.89 1.31 18.35
CA ARG A 112 57.75 0.94 19.50
C ARG A 112 58.98 0.14 19.08
N ALA A 113 58.81 -0.86 18.20
CA ALA A 113 59.95 -1.62 17.70
C ALA A 113 60.99 -0.74 16.98
N ALA A 114 60.54 0.29 16.26
CA ALA A 114 61.44 1.25 15.62
C ALA A 114 62.11 2.19 16.64
N GLU A 115 61.37 2.63 17.68
CA GLU A 115 61.92 3.42 18.80
C GLU A 115 62.99 2.63 19.58
N ASP A 116 62.78 1.33 19.81
CA ASP A 116 63.72 0.45 20.51
C ASP A 116 65.04 0.24 19.74
N MET A 117 65.04 0.46 18.42
CA MET A 117 66.23 0.40 17.57
C MET A 117 67.03 1.72 17.55
N VAL A 118 66.56 2.78 18.20
CA VAL A 118 67.23 4.08 18.23
C VAL A 118 68.44 4.03 19.14
N GLU A 119 69.64 4.19 18.56
CA GLU A 119 70.88 4.39 19.31
C GLU A 119 71.12 5.90 19.51
N PRO A 120 71.15 6.42 20.76
CA PRO A 120 71.17 7.86 21.03
C PRO A 120 72.31 8.64 20.37
N THR A 121 73.47 8.00 20.17
CA THR A 121 74.66 8.62 19.60
C THR A 121 74.89 8.29 18.13
N ARG A 122 74.24 7.24 17.60
CA ARG A 122 74.45 6.76 16.22
C ARG A 122 73.28 7.05 15.28
N THR A 123 72.05 7.08 15.80
CA THR A 123 70.88 7.34 14.96
C THR A 123 70.83 8.83 14.59
N PRO A 124 70.72 9.15 13.29
CA PRO A 124 70.54 10.53 12.79
C PRO A 124 69.39 11.25 13.47
N ARG A 125 69.52 12.57 13.60
CA ARG A 125 68.54 13.42 14.29
C ARG A 125 67.18 13.38 13.59
N GLU A 126 67.19 13.37 12.26
CA GLU A 126 66.02 13.37 11.40
C GLU A 126 65.14 12.13 11.66
N ILE A 127 65.76 10.97 11.91
CA ILE A 127 65.04 9.74 12.22
C ILE A 127 64.36 9.84 13.60
N LYS A 128 65.02 10.44 14.59
CA LYS A 128 64.44 10.64 15.92
C LYS A 128 63.24 11.59 15.86
N GLU A 129 63.40 12.71 15.17
CA GLU A 129 62.34 13.69 14.97
C GLU A 129 61.14 13.09 14.22
N PHE A 130 61.40 12.27 13.20
CA PHE A 130 60.34 11.54 12.49
C PHE A 130 59.56 10.59 13.41
N LEU A 131 60.24 9.78 14.22
CA LEU A 131 59.58 8.87 15.16
C LEU A 131 58.75 9.63 16.20
N GLU A 132 59.26 10.76 16.70
CA GLU A 132 58.53 11.64 17.62
C GLU A 132 57.26 12.23 16.96
N GLN A 133 57.34 12.63 15.69
CA GLN A 133 56.16 13.07 14.93
C GLN A 133 55.14 11.94 14.74
N CYS A 134 55.58 10.73 14.43
CA CYS A 134 54.70 9.56 14.33
C CYS A 134 53.99 9.26 15.65
N ARG A 135 54.70 9.36 16.79
CA ARG A 135 54.12 9.20 18.13
C ARG A 135 53.03 10.23 18.40
N LYS A 136 53.33 11.52 18.18
CA LYS A 136 52.38 12.62 18.36
C LYS A 136 51.12 12.44 17.51
N LEU A 137 51.28 12.00 16.25
CA LEU A 137 50.15 11.72 15.37
C LEU A 137 49.27 10.59 15.92
N TYR A 138 49.89 9.49 16.37
CA TYR A 138 49.16 8.37 16.94
C TYR A 138 48.41 8.76 18.22
N ASP A 139 49.03 9.50 19.12
CA ASP A 139 48.41 9.91 20.37
C ASP A 139 47.17 10.80 20.12
N ARG A 140 47.26 11.71 19.14
CA ARG A 140 46.11 12.52 18.71
C ARG A 140 44.99 11.67 18.10
N MET A 141 45.31 10.69 17.27
CA MET A 141 44.31 9.76 16.73
C MET A 141 43.64 8.97 17.85
N LYS A 142 44.40 8.55 18.86
CA LYS A 142 43.90 7.83 20.02
C LYS A 142 42.92 8.68 20.84
N GLU A 143 43.25 9.95 21.09
CA GLU A 143 42.35 10.90 21.76
C GLU A 143 41.03 11.08 21.01
N LEU A 144 41.08 11.23 19.68
CA LEU A 144 39.88 11.36 18.85
C LEU A 144 39.01 10.10 18.81
N SER A 145 39.60 8.93 19.06
CA SER A 145 38.90 7.65 19.10
C SER A 145 38.33 7.31 20.49
N ALA A 146 38.58 8.12 21.52
CA ALA A 146 38.06 7.88 22.85
C ALA A 146 36.53 8.08 22.86
N PRO A 147 35.76 7.16 23.48
CA PRO A 147 34.33 7.38 23.67
C PRO A 147 34.09 8.63 24.55
N PRO A 148 32.98 9.37 24.32
CA PRO A 148 32.60 10.50 25.16
C PRO A 148 32.26 10.10 26.60
#